data_AF-A0A6A6PUI7-F1
#
_entry.id   AF-A0A6A6PUI7-F1
#
_cell.length_a   1.000
_cell.length_b   1.000
_cell.length_c   1.000
_cell.angle_alpha   90.00
_cell.angle_beta   90.00
_cell.angle_gamma   90.00
#
_symmetry.space_group_name_H-M   'P 1'
#
loop_
_entity.id
_entity.type
_entity.pdbx_description
1 polymer ?
#
loop_
_entity_poly.entity_id
_entity_poly.type
_entity_poly.pdbx_seq_one_letter_code
_entity_poly.pdbx_strand_id
1 'polypeptide(L)'
;MGRPKQEDEFDPASDVQELLSVHSEDDDSPAPAELEPPGKTASPNEVRKYIVSLLQRRDVDLKQATQISAKWRLGTGEELREYDRHAYTLIFGLEDGWAIHKDVRAGLAPEDARIAEKKKQALKAKMYPRIWMSVTCLLASIATIGYGIHTARTPTWGTWNRDRGFSIIKIGVFAAVICVVGLFVNVLYLWVMLE
;
A
#
# COMPACT_ATOMS: atom_id res chain seq x y z
N MET A 1 68.75 -27.81 48.34
CA MET A 1 68.28 -26.43 48.61
C MET A 1 67.33 -26.05 47.47
N GLY A 2 66.02 -26.26 47.69
CA GLY A 2 64.97 -26.08 46.67
C GLY A 2 64.11 -24.86 46.99
N ARG A 3 63.89 -24.04 45.97
CA ARG A 3 63.09 -22.81 45.92
C ARG A 3 61.60 -23.09 46.20
N PRO A 4 60.86 -22.23 46.93
CA PRO A 4 59.42 -22.39 47.11
C PRO A 4 58.67 -22.06 45.80
N LYS A 5 57.63 -22.86 45.49
CA LYS A 5 56.66 -22.58 44.43
C LYS A 5 55.71 -21.50 44.91
N GLN A 6 55.56 -20.48 44.07
CA GLN A 6 54.63 -19.37 44.18
C GLN A 6 53.22 -19.91 43.92
N GLU A 7 52.31 -19.70 44.87
CA GLU A 7 50.89 -19.99 44.72
C GLU A 7 50.28 -18.82 43.94
N ASP A 8 49.83 -19.09 42.73
CA ASP A 8 49.10 -18.11 41.92
C ASP A 8 47.73 -17.90 42.55
N GLU A 9 47.55 -16.67 43.03
CA GLU A 9 46.37 -16.13 43.71
C GLU A 9 45.18 -16.10 42.75
N PHE A 10 44.19 -16.94 43.03
CA PHE A 10 42.92 -16.98 42.31
C PHE A 10 42.08 -15.76 42.70
N ASP A 11 42.11 -14.72 41.87
CA ASP A 11 41.29 -13.52 42.04
C ASP A 11 39.90 -13.71 41.38
N PRO A 12 38.83 -13.92 42.15
CA PRO A 12 37.49 -14.20 41.61
C PRO A 12 36.83 -12.97 40.97
N ALA A 13 37.47 -11.79 41.00
CA ALA A 13 36.88 -10.56 40.47
C ALA A 13 37.08 -10.39 38.95
N SER A 14 37.99 -11.14 38.32
CA SER A 14 38.28 -11.03 36.88
C SER A 14 37.22 -11.72 36.01
N ASP A 15 36.76 -12.91 36.39
CA ASP A 15 35.82 -13.71 35.58
C ASP A 15 34.38 -13.17 35.56
N VAL A 16 34.02 -12.31 36.51
CA VAL A 16 32.67 -11.73 36.59
C VAL A 16 32.50 -10.53 35.65
N GLN A 17 33.59 -9.86 35.27
CA GLN A 17 33.54 -8.70 34.37
C GLN A 17 33.41 -9.11 32.90
N GLU A 18 33.89 -10.29 32.51
CA GLU A 18 33.75 -10.78 31.13
C GLU A 18 32.32 -11.30 30.84
N LEU A 19 31.63 -11.84 31.85
CA LEU A 19 30.25 -12.33 31.72
C LEU A 19 29.16 -11.22 31.81
N LEU A 20 29.52 -10.02 32.26
CA LEU A 20 28.61 -8.86 32.34
C LEU A 20 28.75 -7.88 31.16
N SER A 21 29.69 -8.14 30.23
CA SER A 21 29.97 -7.28 29.09
C SER A 21 29.27 -7.70 27.78
N VAL A 22 28.41 -8.73 27.81
CA VAL A 22 27.64 -9.20 26.63
C VAL A 22 26.14 -9.05 26.86
N HIS A 23 25.71 -7.82 27.14
CA HIS A 23 24.36 -7.36 26.82
C HIS A 23 24.45 -5.88 26.48
N SER A 24 25.08 -5.58 25.33
CA SER A 24 24.65 -4.46 24.53
C SER A 24 23.23 -4.76 24.04
N GLU A 25 22.25 -4.51 24.92
CA GLU A 25 20.90 -4.24 24.46
C GLU A 25 20.97 -2.89 23.77
N ASP A 26 21.19 -2.95 22.46
CA ASP A 26 20.76 -1.91 21.55
C ASP A 26 19.34 -1.53 21.95
N ASP A 27 19.18 -0.33 22.52
CA ASP A 27 17.92 0.34 22.78
C ASP A 27 17.29 0.79 21.44
N ASP A 28 17.28 -0.11 20.46
CA ASP A 28 16.39 -0.10 19.32
C ASP A 28 15.15 -0.85 19.78
N SER A 29 14.40 -0.24 20.71
CA SER A 29 13.04 -0.66 21.01
C SER A 29 12.31 -0.71 19.67
N PRO A 30 12.03 -1.90 19.09
CA PRO A 30 11.30 -1.94 17.85
C PRO A 30 9.91 -1.45 18.23
N ALA A 31 9.52 -0.30 17.67
CA ALA A 31 8.16 0.21 17.72
C ALA A 31 7.20 -0.98 17.70
N PRO A 32 6.31 -1.12 18.71
CA PRO A 32 5.77 -2.40 19.17
C PRO A 32 5.40 -3.31 18.00
N ALA A 33 6.33 -4.22 17.65
CA ALA A 33 6.43 -4.93 16.37
C ALA A 33 5.07 -5.12 15.73
N GLU A 34 4.66 -4.17 14.88
CA GLU A 34 3.27 -4.00 14.43
C GLU A 34 2.79 -5.36 13.92
N LEU A 35 1.89 -6.02 14.67
CA LEU A 35 1.54 -7.40 14.42
C LEU A 35 0.78 -7.46 13.10
N GLU A 36 1.50 -7.75 12.02
CA GLU A 36 0.91 -7.86 10.71
C GLU A 36 -0.10 -9.00 10.69
N PRO A 37 -1.34 -8.77 10.20
CA PRO A 37 -2.34 -9.81 10.13
C PRO A 37 -1.86 -10.93 9.19
N PRO A 38 -2.09 -12.21 9.55
CA PRO A 38 -1.64 -13.34 8.74
C PRO A 38 -2.26 -13.29 7.35
N GLY A 39 -1.51 -13.69 6.33
CA GLY A 39 -1.99 -13.70 4.94
C GLY A 39 -3.23 -14.57 4.76
N LYS A 40 -3.97 -14.39 3.65
CA LYS A 40 -5.22 -15.14 3.40
C LYS A 40 -5.02 -16.66 3.42
N THR A 41 -3.91 -17.14 2.90
CA THR A 41 -3.58 -18.58 2.84
C THR A 41 -2.90 -19.10 4.11
N ALA A 42 -2.86 -18.32 5.19
CA ALA A 42 -2.22 -18.74 6.42
C ALA A 42 -2.95 -19.93 7.05
N SER A 43 -2.16 -20.89 7.53
CA SER A 43 -2.67 -22.08 8.18
C SER A 43 -3.39 -21.74 9.50
N PRO A 44 -4.32 -22.58 9.97
CA PRO A 44 -4.97 -22.39 11.27
C PRO A 44 -3.97 -22.29 12.44
N ASN A 45 -2.81 -22.96 12.34
CA ASN A 45 -1.74 -22.86 13.34
C ASN A 45 -1.12 -21.45 13.40
N GLU A 46 -0.85 -20.85 12.24
CA GLU A 46 -0.30 -19.49 12.16
C GLU A 46 -1.31 -18.48 12.68
N VAL A 47 -2.59 -18.66 12.35
CA VAL A 47 -3.67 -17.83 12.87
C VAL A 47 -3.76 -17.92 14.40
N ARG A 48 -3.64 -19.11 14.98
CA ARG A 48 -3.63 -19.28 16.44
C ARG A 48 -2.46 -18.54 17.10
N LYS A 49 -1.25 -18.65 16.53
CA LYS A 49 -0.07 -17.91 17.03
C LYS A 49 -0.30 -16.39 16.99
N TYR A 50 -0.90 -15.91 15.90
CA TYR A 50 -1.27 -14.50 15.77
C TYR A 50 -2.30 -14.05 16.80
N ILE A 51 -3.34 -14.86 17.06
CA ILE A 51 -4.33 -14.55 18.10
C ILE A 51 -3.68 -14.51 19.49
N VAL A 52 -2.74 -15.43 19.77
CA VAL A 52 -1.98 -15.41 21.03
C VAL A 52 -1.22 -14.09 21.17
N SER A 53 -0.48 -13.67 20.15
CA SER A 53 0.28 -12.42 20.21
C SER A 53 -0.61 -11.18 20.33
N LEU A 54 -1.80 -11.18 19.72
CA LEU A 54 -2.81 -10.13 19.92
C LEU A 54 -3.29 -10.06 21.38
N LEU A 55 -3.58 -11.21 21.99
CA LEU A 55 -4.06 -11.26 23.38
C LEU A 55 -2.95 -10.89 24.37
N GLN A 56 -1.71 -11.27 24.10
CA GLN A 56 -0.56 -10.88 24.94
C GLN A 56 -0.32 -9.37 24.96
N ARG A 57 -0.64 -8.64 23.88
CA ARG A 57 -0.60 -7.15 23.88
C ARG A 57 -1.60 -6.50 24.83
N ARG A 58 -2.58 -7.27 25.30
CA ARG A 58 -3.60 -6.83 26.27
C ARG A 58 -3.34 -7.36 27.67
N ASP A 59 -2.10 -7.75 27.96
CA ASP A 59 -1.68 -8.34 29.23
C ASP A 59 -2.45 -9.62 29.62
N VAL A 60 -2.97 -10.36 28.62
CA VAL A 60 -3.54 -11.70 28.86
C VAL A 60 -2.39 -12.69 29.03
N ASP A 61 -2.44 -13.48 30.11
CA ASP A 61 -1.44 -14.52 30.38
C ASP A 61 -1.32 -15.49 29.20
N LEU A 62 -0.09 -15.91 28.90
CA LEU A 62 0.21 -16.78 27.74
C LEU A 62 -0.61 -18.07 27.76
N LYS A 63 -0.85 -18.66 28.94
CA LYS A 63 -1.64 -19.88 29.08
C LYS A 63 -3.10 -19.64 28.71
N GLN A 64 -3.66 -18.53 29.18
CA GLN A 64 -5.03 -18.12 28.86
C GLN A 64 -5.17 -17.77 27.37
N ALA A 65 -4.23 -17.00 26.81
CA ALA A 65 -4.20 -16.66 25.39
C ALA A 65 -4.12 -17.91 24.50
N THR A 66 -3.33 -18.91 24.91
CA THR A 66 -3.24 -20.20 24.20
C THR A 66 -4.55 -20.99 24.27
N GLN A 67 -5.25 -20.96 25.41
CA GLN A 67 -6.57 -21.61 25.53
C GLN A 67 -7.64 -20.92 24.67
N ILE A 68 -7.64 -19.58 24.65
CA ILE A 68 -8.58 -18.81 23.82
C ILE A 68 -8.30 -19.06 22.34
N SER A 69 -7.04 -18.97 21.90
CA SER A 69 -6.68 -19.21 20.50
C SER A 69 -6.95 -20.64 20.05
N ALA A 70 -6.84 -21.63 20.94
CA ALA A 70 -7.16 -23.03 20.63
C ALA A 70 -8.62 -23.25 20.19
N LYS A 71 -9.55 -22.33 20.53
CA LYS A 71 -10.93 -22.35 20.03
C LYS A 71 -11.01 -22.16 18.51
N TRP A 72 -10.00 -21.53 17.90
CA TRP A 72 -9.86 -21.40 16.45
C TRP A 72 -9.32 -22.70 15.84
N ARG A 73 -10.22 -23.62 15.45
CA ARG A 73 -9.83 -24.99 15.04
C ARG A 73 -9.53 -25.13 13.55
N LEU A 74 -10.43 -24.66 12.69
CA LEU A 74 -10.43 -24.95 11.25
C LEU A 74 -10.22 -23.71 10.36
N GLY A 75 -10.44 -22.50 10.88
CA GLY A 75 -10.34 -21.28 10.08
C GLY A 75 -8.90 -21.00 9.63
N THR A 76 -8.75 -20.56 8.40
CA THR A 76 -7.50 -20.06 7.84
C THR A 76 -7.40 -18.54 8.02
N GLY A 77 -6.33 -17.93 7.51
CA GLY A 77 -6.19 -16.48 7.52
C GLY A 77 -7.26 -15.74 6.70
N GLU A 78 -7.89 -16.43 5.74
CA GLU A 78 -9.02 -15.91 4.97
C GLU A 78 -10.25 -15.72 5.87
N GLU A 79 -10.67 -16.78 6.60
CA GLU A 79 -11.78 -16.69 7.54
C GLU A 79 -11.51 -15.66 8.64
N LEU A 80 -10.27 -15.53 9.11
CA LEU A 80 -9.90 -14.48 10.08
C LEU A 80 -10.21 -13.07 9.53
N ARG A 81 -9.95 -12.83 8.24
CA ARG A 81 -10.15 -11.52 7.60
C ARG A 81 -11.60 -11.27 7.18
N GLU A 82 -12.33 -12.32 6.82
CA GLU A 82 -13.69 -12.22 6.28
C GLU A 82 -14.77 -12.30 7.36
N TYR A 83 -14.54 -13.04 8.44
CA TYR A 83 -15.53 -13.22 9.49
C TYR A 83 -15.99 -11.89 10.10
N ASP A 84 -17.30 -11.80 10.31
CA ASP A 84 -17.93 -10.69 10.96
C ASP A 84 -17.77 -10.79 12.49
N ARG A 85 -18.12 -9.72 13.20
CA ARG A 85 -18.06 -9.70 14.66
C ARG A 85 -18.83 -10.87 15.29
N HIS A 86 -19.98 -11.25 14.70
CA HIS A 86 -20.83 -12.29 15.25
C HIS A 86 -20.12 -13.66 15.27
N ALA A 87 -19.46 -14.03 14.17
CA ALA A 87 -18.67 -15.26 14.07
C ALA A 87 -17.55 -15.31 15.13
N TYR A 88 -16.84 -14.20 15.36
CA TYR A 88 -15.84 -14.13 16.43
C TYR A 88 -16.44 -14.35 17.81
N THR A 89 -17.59 -13.71 18.10
CA THR A 89 -18.26 -13.89 19.39
C THR A 89 -18.77 -15.30 19.62
N LEU A 90 -19.16 -16.01 18.55
CA LEU A 90 -19.59 -17.40 18.62
C LEU A 90 -18.42 -18.35 18.94
N ILE A 91 -17.23 -18.06 18.41
CA ILE A 91 -16.04 -18.90 18.59
C ILE A 91 -15.38 -18.65 19.95
N PHE A 92 -15.15 -17.39 20.30
CA PHE A 92 -14.33 -17.04 21.47
C PHE A 92 -15.17 -16.70 22.71
N GLY A 93 -16.44 -16.30 22.53
CA GLY A 93 -17.27 -15.68 23.55
C GLY A 93 -17.47 -14.19 23.29
N LEU A 94 -18.40 -13.57 24.00
CA LEU A 94 -18.81 -12.19 23.73
C LEU A 94 -17.66 -11.17 23.90
N GLU A 95 -16.92 -11.27 24.99
CA GLU A 95 -15.84 -10.34 25.35
C GLU A 95 -14.59 -10.57 24.48
N ASP A 96 -14.02 -11.77 24.56
CA ASP A 96 -12.82 -12.15 23.80
C ASP A 96 -13.04 -11.99 22.28
N GLY A 97 -14.21 -12.40 21.78
CA GLY A 97 -14.53 -12.33 20.35
C GLY A 97 -14.62 -10.90 19.84
N TRP A 98 -15.27 -10.01 20.60
CA TRP A 98 -15.31 -8.58 20.23
C TRP A 98 -13.91 -7.97 20.24
N ALA A 99 -13.12 -8.28 21.26
CA ALA A 99 -11.79 -7.75 21.44
C ALA A 99 -10.87 -8.21 20.29
N ILE A 100 -10.84 -9.50 19.97
CA ILE A 100 -10.03 -10.06 18.88
C ILE A 100 -10.46 -9.46 17.53
N HIS A 101 -11.76 -9.41 17.24
CA HIS A 101 -12.27 -8.83 16.00
C HIS A 101 -11.81 -7.37 15.83
N LYS A 102 -11.88 -6.57 16.91
CA LYS A 102 -11.44 -5.16 16.87
C LYS A 102 -9.97 -5.02 16.49
N ASP A 103 -9.09 -5.83 17.08
CA ASP A 103 -7.65 -5.74 16.80
C ASP A 103 -7.30 -6.26 15.41
N VAL A 104 -7.93 -7.35 14.97
CA VAL A 104 -7.77 -7.86 13.61
C VAL A 104 -8.16 -6.78 12.60
N ARG A 105 -9.30 -6.12 12.79
CA ARG A 105 -9.73 -5.02 11.91
C ARG A 105 -8.79 -3.82 11.96
N ALA A 106 -8.28 -3.47 13.14
CA ALA A 106 -7.30 -2.40 13.28
C ALA A 106 -6.00 -2.71 12.52
N GLY A 107 -5.52 -3.96 12.57
CA GLY A 107 -4.33 -4.40 11.83
C GLY A 107 -4.56 -4.49 10.31
N LEU A 108 -5.79 -4.69 9.85
CA LEU A 108 -6.12 -4.74 8.42
C LEU A 108 -6.30 -3.37 7.77
N ALA A 109 -6.75 -2.37 8.53
CA ALA A 109 -6.96 -1.01 8.04
C ALA A 109 -5.74 -0.39 7.29
N PRO A 110 -4.49 -0.48 7.80
CA PRO A 110 -3.34 0.05 7.08
C PRO A 110 -3.04 -0.73 5.79
N GLU A 111 -3.21 -2.06 5.79
CA GLU A 111 -3.00 -2.87 4.59
C GLU A 111 -4.02 -2.55 3.50
N ASP A 112 -5.29 -2.39 3.87
CA ASP A 112 -6.37 -2.00 2.96
C ASP A 112 -6.12 -0.60 2.37
N ALA A 113 -5.64 0.34 3.19
CA ALA A 113 -5.24 1.67 2.73
C ALA A 113 -4.08 1.61 1.72
N ARG A 114 -3.05 0.81 1.98
CA ARG A 114 -1.91 0.60 1.06
C ARG A 114 -2.37 -0.03 -0.25
N ILE A 115 -3.26 -1.01 -0.21
CA ILE A 115 -3.85 -1.64 -1.41
C ILE A 115 -4.66 -0.59 -2.19
N ALA A 116 -5.46 0.23 -1.52
CA ALA A 116 -6.24 1.29 -2.15
C ALA A 116 -5.33 2.35 -2.80
N GLU A 117 -4.25 2.76 -2.14
CA GLU A 117 -3.26 3.67 -2.71
C GLU A 117 -2.56 3.08 -3.93
N LYS A 118 -2.13 1.81 -3.87
CA LYS A 118 -1.55 1.11 -5.03
C LYS A 118 -2.52 1.06 -6.20
N LYS A 119 -3.81 0.79 -5.95
CA LYS A 119 -4.85 0.82 -7.00
C LYS A 119 -4.99 2.23 -7.59
N LYS A 120 -5.00 3.28 -6.76
CA LYS A 120 -5.03 4.68 -7.22
C LYS A 120 -3.78 5.03 -8.05
N GLN A 121 -2.60 4.58 -7.63
CA GLN A 121 -1.34 4.78 -8.36
C GLN A 121 -1.33 4.04 -9.70
N ALA A 122 -1.77 2.77 -9.73
CA ALA A 122 -1.88 1.99 -10.95
C ALA A 122 -2.91 2.59 -11.93
N LEU A 123 -4.04 3.09 -11.41
CA LEU A 123 -5.05 3.79 -12.21
C LEU A 123 -4.48 5.07 -12.81
N LYS A 124 -3.78 5.89 -12.00
CA LYS A 124 -3.06 7.08 -12.48
C LYS A 124 -2.06 6.69 -13.57
N ALA A 125 -1.20 5.71 -13.35
CA ALA A 125 -0.21 5.27 -14.34
C ALA A 125 -0.84 4.83 -15.66
N LYS A 126 -2.00 4.18 -15.63
CA LYS A 126 -2.75 3.78 -16.84
C LYS A 126 -3.42 4.96 -17.56
N MET A 127 -3.79 6.00 -16.81
CA MET A 127 -4.65 7.07 -17.31
C MET A 127 -3.89 8.35 -17.69
N TYR A 128 -2.80 8.69 -16.98
CA TYR A 128 -1.91 9.80 -17.34
C TYR A 128 -1.49 9.79 -18.82
N PRO A 129 -1.07 8.67 -19.44
CA PRO A 129 -0.74 8.67 -20.87
C PRO A 129 -1.96 8.95 -21.75
N ARG A 130 -3.17 8.51 -21.36
CA ARG A 130 -4.40 8.75 -22.13
C ARG A 130 -4.77 10.24 -22.12
N ILE A 131 -4.73 10.86 -20.95
CA ILE A 131 -5.00 12.30 -20.80
C ILE A 131 -3.93 13.12 -21.53
N TRP A 132 -2.65 12.78 -21.35
CA TRP A 132 -1.54 13.45 -22.01
C TRP A 132 -1.66 13.42 -23.54
N MET A 133 -2.02 12.27 -24.12
CA MET A 133 -2.26 12.13 -25.57
C MET A 133 -3.40 13.01 -26.08
N SER A 134 -4.48 13.17 -25.31
CA SER A 134 -5.57 14.08 -25.69
C SER A 134 -5.16 15.55 -25.61
N VAL A 135 -4.38 15.94 -24.60
CA VAL A 135 -3.84 17.31 -24.47
C VAL A 135 -2.87 17.62 -25.61
N THR A 136 -1.94 16.72 -25.93
CA THR A 136 -0.99 16.94 -27.03
C THR A 136 -1.70 16.97 -28.40
N CYS A 137 -2.73 16.14 -28.61
CA CYS A 137 -3.60 16.22 -29.79
C CYS A 137 -4.26 17.60 -29.91
N LEU A 138 -4.80 18.14 -28.81
CA LEU A 138 -5.47 19.43 -28.83
C LEU A 138 -4.50 20.56 -29.18
N LEU A 139 -3.31 20.56 -28.58
CA LEU A 139 -2.26 21.54 -28.88
C LEU A 139 -1.81 21.46 -30.35
N ALA A 140 -1.61 20.25 -30.88
CA ALA A 140 -1.27 20.04 -32.29
C ALA A 140 -2.38 20.56 -33.23
N SER A 141 -3.66 20.37 -32.85
CA SER A 141 -4.81 20.86 -33.60
C SER A 141 -4.84 22.39 -33.63
N ILE A 142 -4.61 23.05 -32.49
CA ILE A 142 -4.53 24.52 -32.39
C ILE A 142 -3.39 25.06 -33.26
N ALA A 143 -2.20 24.44 -33.19
CA ALA A 143 -1.06 24.81 -34.03
C ALA A 143 -1.36 24.66 -35.53
N THR A 144 -2.06 23.58 -35.91
CA THR A 144 -2.49 23.33 -37.30
C THR A 144 -3.45 24.40 -37.80
N ILE A 145 -4.43 24.80 -36.98
CA ILE A 145 -5.37 25.88 -37.32
C ILE A 145 -4.62 27.21 -37.49
N GLY A 146 -3.70 27.52 -36.57
CA GLY A 146 -2.86 28.72 -36.66
C GLY A 146 -2.03 28.77 -37.94
N TYR A 147 -1.42 27.65 -38.32
CA TYR A 147 -0.69 27.53 -39.59
C TYR A 147 -1.60 27.72 -40.81
N GLY A 148 -2.81 27.16 -40.79
CA GLY A 148 -3.82 27.36 -41.85
C GLY A 148 -4.22 28.82 -42.01
N ILE A 149 -4.40 29.56 -40.91
CA ILE A 149 -4.73 31.00 -40.94
C ILE A 149 -3.54 31.81 -41.48
N HIS A 150 -2.32 31.52 -41.05
CA HIS A 150 -1.12 32.21 -41.51
C HIS A 150 -0.94 32.06 -43.03
N THR A 151 -1.02 30.82 -43.53
CA THR A 151 -0.87 30.53 -44.96
C THR A 151 -1.98 31.14 -45.82
N ALA A 152 -3.21 31.26 -45.31
CA ALA A 152 -4.31 31.94 -45.99
C ALA A 152 -4.12 33.48 -46.07
N ARG A 153 -3.34 34.07 -45.15
CA ARG A 153 -3.11 35.53 -45.09
C ARG A 153 -1.90 35.98 -45.90
N THR A 154 -0.90 35.12 -46.11
CA THR A 154 0.28 35.44 -46.93
C THR A 154 -0.06 35.36 -48.43
N PRO A 155 -0.01 36.47 -49.20
CA PRO A 155 -0.48 36.52 -50.59
C PRO A 155 0.53 35.98 -51.62
N THR A 156 1.60 35.30 -51.20
CA THR A 156 2.75 34.98 -52.05
C THR A 156 2.57 33.78 -52.98
N TRP A 157 1.46 33.03 -52.88
CA TRP A 157 1.20 31.85 -53.71
C TRP A 157 -0.24 31.86 -54.23
N GLY A 158 -0.43 31.64 -55.54
CA GLY A 158 -1.69 31.85 -56.26
C GLY A 158 -2.93 31.11 -55.73
N THR A 159 -4.08 31.36 -56.37
CA THR A 159 -5.44 30.92 -55.97
C THR A 159 -5.57 29.43 -55.62
N TRP A 160 -4.73 28.57 -56.20
CA TRP A 160 -4.64 27.13 -55.92
C TRP A 160 -4.35 26.79 -54.45
N ASN A 161 -3.69 27.69 -53.71
CA ASN A 161 -3.30 27.45 -52.32
C ASN A 161 -4.41 27.82 -51.29
N ARG A 162 -5.39 28.61 -51.71
CA ARG A 162 -6.45 29.12 -50.82
C ARG A 162 -7.47 28.04 -50.42
N ASP A 163 -7.85 27.17 -51.36
CA ASP A 163 -8.79 26.07 -51.09
C ASP A 163 -8.20 24.98 -50.18
N ARG A 164 -6.88 24.79 -50.25
CA ARG A 164 -6.14 23.89 -49.34
C ARG A 164 -6.09 24.42 -47.91
N GLY A 165 -5.88 25.74 -47.74
CA GLY A 165 -5.92 26.39 -46.42
C GLY A 165 -7.25 26.17 -45.69
N PHE A 166 -8.38 26.35 -46.38
CA PHE A 166 -9.71 26.08 -45.80
C PHE A 166 -9.94 24.61 -45.44
N SER A 167 -9.40 23.68 -46.24
CA SER A 167 -9.49 22.25 -45.95
C SER A 167 -8.69 21.87 -44.70
N ILE A 168 -7.49 22.44 -44.52
CA ILE A 168 -6.65 22.25 -43.33
C ILE A 168 -7.35 22.79 -42.07
N ILE A 169 -7.98 23.97 -42.16
CA ILE A 169 -8.73 24.56 -41.03
C ILE A 169 -9.89 23.63 -40.62
N LYS A 170 -10.66 23.09 -41.58
CA LYS A 170 -11.77 22.18 -41.27
C LYS A 170 -11.31 20.90 -40.57
N ILE A 171 -10.22 20.29 -41.04
CA ILE A 171 -9.64 19.08 -40.41
C ILE A 171 -9.16 19.39 -38.99
N GLY A 172 -8.46 20.51 -38.80
CA GLY A 172 -7.97 20.93 -37.48
C GLY A 172 -9.10 21.17 -36.48
N VAL A 173 -10.20 21.81 -36.92
CA VAL A 173 -11.39 22.04 -36.07
C VAL A 173 -12.06 20.71 -35.71
N PHE A 174 -12.23 19.80 -36.67
CA PHE A 174 -12.84 18.49 -36.41
C PHE A 174 -12.01 17.65 -35.43
N ALA A 175 -10.68 17.63 -35.59
CA ALA A 175 -9.76 16.97 -34.66
C ALA A 175 -9.81 17.58 -33.25
N ALA A 176 -9.86 18.92 -33.15
CA ALA A 176 -9.97 19.61 -31.88
C ALA A 176 -11.26 19.24 -31.13
N VAL A 177 -12.41 19.16 -31.83
CA VAL A 177 -13.70 18.75 -31.23
C VAL A 177 -13.62 17.32 -30.67
N ILE A 178 -13.05 16.38 -31.42
CA ILE A 178 -12.86 15.00 -30.96
C ILE A 178 -11.99 14.95 -29.71
N CYS A 179 -10.89 15.72 -29.68
CA CYS A 179 -9.97 15.73 -28.54
C CYS A 179 -10.58 16.41 -27.30
N VAL A 180 -11.44 17.43 -27.45
CA VAL A 180 -12.21 18.02 -26.33
C VAL A 180 -13.25 17.03 -25.78
N VAL A 181 -14.01 16.35 -26.65
CA VAL A 181 -14.98 15.33 -26.22
C VAL A 181 -14.27 14.18 -25.51
N GLY A 182 -13.13 13.72 -26.05
CA GLY A 182 -12.30 12.70 -25.41
C GLY A 182 -11.77 13.11 -24.04
N LEU A 183 -11.33 14.36 -23.87
CA LEU A 183 -10.94 14.90 -22.57
C LEU A 183 -12.11 14.91 -21.59
N PHE A 184 -13.28 15.39 -22.03
CA PHE A 184 -14.47 15.47 -21.19
C PHE A 184 -14.92 14.10 -20.69
N VAL A 185 -14.93 13.08 -21.56
CA VAL A 185 -15.23 11.69 -21.18
C VAL A 185 -14.21 11.15 -20.16
N ASN A 186 -12.91 11.41 -20.35
CA ASN A 186 -11.89 10.97 -19.39
C ASN A 186 -12.01 11.67 -18.03
N VAL A 187 -12.38 12.96 -18.00
CA VAL A 187 -12.62 13.72 -16.76
C VAL A 187 -13.87 13.24 -16.04
N LEU A 188 -14.98 12.99 -16.76
CA LEU A 188 -16.18 12.41 -16.18
C LEU A 188 -15.93 11.01 -15.61
N TYR A 189 -15.16 10.17 -16.32
CA TYR A 189 -14.77 8.85 -15.83
C TYR A 189 -13.98 8.95 -14.53
N LEU A 190 -13.12 9.96 -14.40
CA LEU A 190 -12.38 10.24 -13.16
C LEU A 190 -13.29 10.63 -12.01
N TRP A 191 -14.24 11.53 -12.26
CA TRP A 191 -15.20 11.97 -11.27
C TRP A 191 -15.98 10.76 -10.72
N VAL A 192 -16.58 9.96 -11.60
CA VAL A 192 -17.40 8.80 -11.22
C VAL A 192 -16.61 7.73 -10.44
N MET A 193 -15.29 7.63 -10.65
CA MET A 193 -14.45 6.66 -9.94
C MET A 193 -13.85 7.19 -8.62
N LEU A 194 -13.95 8.49 -8.36
CA LEU A 194 -13.45 9.15 -7.14
C LEU A 194 -14.54 9.34 -6.08
N GLU A 195 -15.80 9.21 -6.47
CA GLU A 195 -17.01 9.29 -5.64
C GLU A 195 -17.41 7.89 -5.12
#